data_AF-R7PV23-F1
#
_entry.id   AF-R7PV23-F1
#
_cell.length_a   1.000
_cell.length_b   1.000
_cell.length_c   1.000
_cell.angle_alpha   90.00
_cell.angle_beta   90.00
_cell.angle_gamma   90.00
#
_symmetry.space_group_name_H-M   'P 1'
#
loop_
_entity.id
_entity.type
_entity.pdbx_description
1 polymer ?
#
loop_
_entity_poly.entity_id
_entity_poly.type
_entity_poly.pdbx_seq_one_letter_code
_entity_poly.pdbx_strand_id
1 'polypeptide(L)'
;MDTKKIGIAIIVVGLSLCVMFIDSYKYLVSALTVVILGFLITLIGYLADVKKQKFINDKLNEDIERIIQPLITKYSNLNKQYSSQYDGEEYIQKRMEINRNLEKELTENLPYLESRQIKKIVIDFSKEQDKL
;
A
#
# COMPACT_ATOMS: atom_id res chain seq x y z
N MET A 1 -1.12 -11.78 12.38
CA MET A 1 0.18 -11.79 13.09
C MET A 1 1.26 -11.69 12.04
N ASP A 2 2.22 -10.78 12.17
CA ASP A 2 3.24 -10.52 11.12
C ASP A 2 4.27 -11.66 11.10
N THR A 3 4.22 -12.50 10.07
CA THR A 3 5.08 -13.68 9.91
C THR A 3 6.57 -13.33 10.01
N LYS A 4 6.95 -12.11 9.57
CA LYS A 4 8.34 -11.63 9.68
C LYS A 4 8.73 -11.42 11.14
N LYS A 5 7.84 -10.83 11.94
CA LYS A 5 8.08 -10.61 13.38
C LYS A 5 8.16 -11.92 14.15
N ILE A 6 7.36 -12.92 13.78
CA ILE A 6 7.42 -14.27 14.36
C ILE A 6 8.80 -14.90 14.07
N GLY A 7 9.24 -14.87 12.81
CA GLY A 7 10.54 -15.41 12.43
C GLY A 7 11.70 -14.71 13.15
N ILE A 8 11.65 -13.37 13.27
CA ILE A 8 12.64 -12.58 14.02
C ILE A 8 12.67 -13.00 15.50
N ALA A 9 11.51 -13.18 16.14
CA ALA A 9 11.46 -13.63 17.53
C ALA A 9 12.10 -15.02 17.70
N ILE A 10 11.84 -15.95 16.78
CA ILE A 10 12.45 -17.29 16.78
C ILE A 10 13.98 -17.20 16.62
N ILE A 11 14.47 -16.33 15.74
CA ILE A 11 15.92 -16.10 15.56
C ILE A 11 16.55 -15.60 16.87
N VAL A 12 15.93 -14.63 17.54
CA VAL A 12 16.45 -14.07 18.80
C VAL A 12 16.53 -15.13 19.90
N VAL A 13 15.49 -15.95 20.03
CA VAL A 13 15.48 -17.08 20.99
C VAL A 13 16.55 -18.10 20.61
N GLY A 14 16.64 -18.49 19.33
CA GLY A 14 17.62 -19.44 18.85
C GLY A 14 19.07 -18.99 19.08
N LEU A 15 19.38 -17.72 18.82
CA LEU A 15 20.71 -17.14 19.07
C LEU A 15 21.06 -17.13 20.56
N SER A 16 20.08 -16.82 21.43
CA SER A 16 20.27 -16.86 22.88
C SER A 16 20.62 -18.28 23.35
N LEU A 17 19.94 -19.29 22.80
CA LEU A 17 20.24 -20.70 23.08
C LEU A 17 21.62 -21.12 22.54
N CYS A 18 22.04 -20.62 21.37
CA CYS A 18 23.39 -20.87 20.86
C CYS A 18 24.47 -20.37 21.83
N VAL A 19 24.31 -19.19 22.40
CA VAL A 19 25.25 -18.63 23.39
C VAL A 19 25.25 -19.47 24.67
N MET A 20 24.08 -19.87 25.17
CA MET A 20 23.97 -20.68 26.39
C MET A 20 24.58 -22.09 26.26
N PHE A 21 24.52 -22.69 25.07
CA PHE A 21 24.95 -24.06 24.83
C PHE A 21 26.25 -24.17 24.02
N ILE A 22 27.09 -23.12 24.02
CA ILE A 22 28.30 -23.06 23.20
C ILE A 22 29.25 -24.24 23.45
N ASP A 23 29.33 -24.73 24.69
CA ASP A 23 30.21 -25.84 25.10
C ASP A 23 29.59 -27.23 24.86
N SER A 24 28.31 -27.30 24.46
CA SER A 24 27.63 -28.56 24.20
C SER A 24 27.20 -28.68 22.74
N TYR A 25 28.03 -29.35 21.95
CA TYR A 25 27.85 -29.53 20.51
C TYR A 25 26.43 -29.99 20.12
N LYS A 26 25.85 -30.95 20.86
CA LYS A 26 24.50 -31.47 20.57
C LYS A 26 23.41 -30.40 20.71
N TYR A 27 23.47 -29.59 21.76
CA TYR A 27 22.49 -28.53 22.00
C TYR A 27 22.77 -27.30 21.13
N LEU A 28 24.03 -27.03 20.81
CA LEU A 28 24.44 -26.00 19.86
C LEU A 28 23.86 -26.25 18.47
N VAL A 29 23.99 -27.48 17.93
CA VAL A 29 23.42 -27.86 16.63
C VAL A 29 21.90 -27.72 16.62
N SER A 30 21.26 -28.10 17.73
CA SER A 30 19.81 -27.97 17.88
C SER A 30 19.38 -26.49 17.89
N ALA A 31 20.09 -25.64 18.62
CA ALA A 31 19.84 -24.20 18.65
C ALA A 31 20.08 -23.53 17.29
N LEU A 32 21.13 -23.93 16.57
CA LEU A 32 21.42 -23.46 15.21
C LEU A 32 20.28 -23.81 14.23
N THR A 33 19.71 -25.00 14.37
CA THR A 33 18.56 -25.43 13.55
C THR A 33 17.34 -24.54 13.78
N VAL A 34 17.08 -24.14 15.03
CA VAL A 34 16.01 -23.18 15.37
C VAL A 34 16.26 -21.81 14.73
N VAL A 35 17.51 -21.34 14.74
CA VAL A 35 17.89 -20.07 14.07
C VAL A 35 17.61 -20.14 12.57
N ILE A 36 18.04 -21.23 11.90
CA ILE A 36 17.81 -21.43 10.46
C ILE A 36 16.30 -21.45 10.14
N LEU A 37 15.50 -22.13 10.96
CA LEU A 37 14.06 -22.17 10.81
C LEU A 37 13.42 -20.77 10.96
N GLY A 38 13.89 -19.99 11.93
CA GLY A 38 13.48 -18.59 12.09
C GLY A 38 13.78 -17.74 10.84
N PHE A 39 14.98 -17.90 10.26
CA PHE A 39 15.34 -17.24 9.00
C PHE A 39 14.43 -17.62 7.84
N LEU A 40 14.12 -18.90 7.66
CA LEU A 40 13.20 -19.36 6.60
C LEU A 40 11.80 -18.75 6.75
N ILE A 41 11.27 -18.71 7.97
CA ILE A 41 9.96 -18.09 8.25
C ILE A 41 9.97 -16.60 7.91
N THR A 42 11.01 -15.87 8.33
CA THR A 42 11.16 -14.45 8.01
C THR A 42 11.25 -14.23 6.49
N LEU A 43 12.03 -15.04 5.78
CA LEU A 43 12.21 -14.94 4.32
C LEU A 43 10.90 -15.21 3.57
N ILE A 44 10.12 -16.22 3.97
CA ILE A 44 8.79 -16.49 3.41
C ILE A 44 7.86 -15.29 3.64
N GLY A 45 7.90 -14.68 4.83
CA GLY A 45 7.14 -13.47 5.13
C GLY A 45 7.47 -12.31 4.18
N TYR A 46 8.75 -12.07 3.92
CA TYR A 46 9.18 -11.04 2.96
C TYR A 46 8.77 -11.37 1.52
N LEU A 47 8.94 -12.62 1.07
CA LEU A 47 8.54 -13.03 -0.29
C LEU A 47 7.03 -12.89 -0.51
N ALA A 48 6.22 -13.21 0.50
CA ALA A 48 4.77 -13.01 0.43
C ALA A 48 4.40 -11.54 0.24
N ASP A 49 5.05 -10.62 0.96
CA ASP A 49 4.85 -9.18 0.80
C ASP A 49 5.27 -8.69 -0.59
N VAL A 50 6.44 -9.11 -1.08
CA VAL A 50 6.92 -8.75 -2.42
C VAL A 50 5.95 -9.24 -3.49
N LYS A 51 5.46 -10.48 -3.38
CA LYS A 51 4.48 -11.03 -4.33
C LYS A 51 3.15 -10.27 -4.29
N LYS A 52 2.68 -9.90 -3.10
CA LYS A 52 1.47 -9.08 -2.93
C LYS A 52 1.64 -7.70 -3.56
N GLN A 53 2.77 -7.04 -3.32
CA GLN A 53 3.07 -5.73 -3.91
C GLN A 53 3.19 -5.81 -5.43
N LYS A 54 3.84 -6.85 -5.97
CA LYS A 54 3.92 -7.08 -7.41
C LYS A 54 2.52 -7.21 -8.02
N PHE A 55 1.65 -8.03 -7.42
CA PHE A 55 0.27 -8.18 -7.88
C PHE A 55 -0.51 -6.85 -7.89
N ILE A 56 -0.39 -6.06 -6.81
CA ILE A 56 -1.03 -4.74 -6.73
C ILE A 56 -0.50 -3.82 -7.84
N ASN A 57 0.81 -3.80 -8.06
CA ASN A 57 1.44 -2.93 -9.04
C ASN A 57 1.08 -3.31 -10.49
N ASP A 58 1.08 -4.61 -10.80
CA ASP A 58 0.70 -5.12 -12.12
C ASP A 58 -0.77 -4.78 -12.41
N LYS A 59 -1.67 -5.00 -11.45
CA LYS A 59 -3.09 -4.66 -11.58
C LYS A 59 -3.32 -3.15 -11.67
N LEU A 60 -2.58 -2.36 -10.88
CA LEU A 60 -2.67 -0.91 -10.92
C LEU A 60 -2.26 -0.36 -12.28
N ASN A 61 -1.21 -0.91 -12.90
CA ASN A 61 -0.79 -0.50 -14.24
C ASN A 61 -1.91 -0.70 -15.28
N GLU A 62 -2.62 -1.82 -15.23
CA GLU A 62 -3.78 -2.06 -16.10
C GLU A 62 -4.94 -1.11 -15.80
N ASP A 63 -5.22 -0.89 -14.51
CA ASP A 63 -6.33 -0.05 -14.08
C ASP A 63 -6.06 1.46 -14.24
N ILE A 64 -4.80 1.89 -14.43
CA ILE A 64 -4.46 3.28 -14.76
C ILE A 64 -5.18 3.71 -16.04
N GLU A 65 -5.01 2.95 -17.12
CA GLU A 65 -5.60 3.28 -18.42
C GLU A 65 -7.10 3.01 -18.43
N ARG A 66 -7.54 1.93 -17.78
CA ARG A 66 -8.94 1.49 -17.85
C ARG A 66 -9.88 2.25 -16.92
N ILE A 67 -9.41 2.68 -15.76
CA ILE A 67 -10.24 3.21 -14.67
C ILE A 67 -9.78 4.61 -14.27
N ILE A 68 -8.52 4.76 -13.87
CA ILE A 68 -8.04 6.01 -13.26
C ILE A 68 -8.07 7.15 -14.28
N GLN A 69 -7.48 6.99 -15.47
CA GLN A 69 -7.40 8.04 -16.47
C GLN A 69 -8.78 8.50 -16.99
N PRO A 70 -9.74 7.60 -17.27
CA PRO A 70 -11.12 7.99 -17.59
C PRO A 70 -11.79 8.78 -16.46
N LEU A 71 -11.64 8.36 -15.20
CA LEU A 71 -12.20 9.09 -14.06
C LEU A 71 -11.57 10.48 -13.91
N ILE A 72 -10.24 10.57 -13.97
CA ILE A 72 -9.52 11.84 -13.93
C ILE A 72 -9.98 12.78 -15.05
N THR A 73 -10.17 12.24 -16.26
CA THR A 73 -10.68 13.03 -17.40
C THR A 73 -12.10 13.51 -17.18
N LYS A 74 -13.01 12.63 -16.73
CA LYS A 74 -14.41 12.95 -16.40
C LYS A 74 -14.47 14.10 -15.39
N TYR A 75 -13.74 13.98 -14.28
CA TYR A 75 -13.76 14.96 -13.20
C TYR A 75 -13.00 16.25 -13.53
N SER A 76 -11.95 16.19 -14.34
CA SER A 76 -11.26 17.37 -14.88
C SER A 76 -12.19 18.19 -15.80
N ASN A 77 -12.91 17.52 -16.70
CA ASN A 77 -13.90 18.18 -17.55
C ASN A 77 -15.04 18.80 -16.75
N LEU A 78 -15.52 18.10 -15.71
CA LEU A 78 -16.54 18.62 -14.80
C LEU A 78 -16.03 19.86 -14.04
N ASN A 79 -14.78 19.86 -13.58
CA ASN A 79 -14.18 21.03 -12.93
C ASN A 79 -14.14 22.23 -13.87
N LYS A 80 -13.78 22.04 -15.15
CA LYS A 80 -13.79 23.11 -16.17
C LYS A 80 -15.19 23.66 -16.43
N GLN A 81 -16.21 22.80 -16.41
CA GLN A 81 -17.60 23.25 -16.52
C GLN A 81 -17.99 24.09 -15.31
N TYR A 82 -17.67 23.63 -14.10
CA TYR A 82 -17.97 24.37 -12.88
C TYR A 82 -17.23 25.70 -12.78
N SER A 83 -15.96 25.77 -13.18
CA SER A 83 -15.22 27.04 -13.17
C SER A 83 -15.78 28.07 -14.16
N SER A 84 -16.49 27.62 -15.20
CA SER A 84 -17.19 28.53 -16.13
C SER A 84 -18.59 28.97 -15.67
N GLN A 85 -19.20 28.24 -14.72
CA GLN A 85 -20.58 28.44 -14.29
C GLN A 85 -20.70 29.08 -12.90
N TYR A 86 -19.69 28.88 -12.05
CA TYR A 86 -19.69 29.28 -10.65
C TYR A 86 -18.42 30.08 -10.34
N ASP A 87 -18.51 30.97 -9.35
CA ASP A 87 -17.36 31.76 -8.87
C ASP A 87 -17.32 31.79 -7.34
N GLY A 88 -16.15 32.11 -6.77
CA GLY A 88 -15.95 32.26 -5.33
C GLY A 88 -16.27 31.01 -4.52
N GLU A 89 -17.08 31.17 -3.47
CA GLU A 89 -17.39 30.09 -2.52
C GLU A 89 -18.16 28.92 -3.15
N GLU A 90 -19.05 29.19 -4.11
CA GLU A 90 -19.85 28.15 -4.75
C GLU A 90 -18.97 27.22 -5.60
N TYR A 91 -17.98 27.78 -6.29
CA TYR A 91 -16.96 27.00 -7.00
C TYR A 91 -16.12 26.14 -6.05
N ILE A 92 -15.74 26.68 -4.89
CA ILE A 92 -14.98 25.93 -3.88
C ILE A 92 -15.79 24.73 -3.36
N GLN A 93 -17.08 24.91 -3.09
CA GLN A 93 -17.96 23.81 -2.66
C GLN A 93 -18.07 22.72 -3.74
N LYS A 94 -18.24 23.13 -5.01
CA LYS A 94 -18.29 22.21 -6.14
C LYS A 94 -17.00 21.43 -6.33
N ARG A 95 -15.86 22.04 -6.06
CA ARG A 95 -14.57 21.34 -6.04
C ARG A 95 -14.43 20.31 -4.93
N MET A 96 -14.92 20.63 -3.72
CA MET A 96 -14.95 19.64 -2.63
C MET A 96 -15.86 18.45 -2.98
N GLU A 97 -16.98 18.71 -3.66
CA GLU A 97 -17.89 17.69 -4.18
C GLU A 97 -17.19 16.78 -5.21
N ILE A 98 -16.46 17.36 -6.17
CA ILE A 98 -15.63 16.61 -7.13
C ILE A 98 -14.65 15.67 -6.42
N ASN A 99 -13.89 16.19 -5.47
CA ASN A 99 -12.88 15.38 -4.77
C ASN A 99 -13.51 14.21 -4.00
N ARG A 100 -14.65 14.44 -3.32
CA ARG A 100 -15.40 13.39 -2.61
C ARG A 100 -15.94 12.33 -3.56
N ASN A 101 -16.51 12.74 -4.68
CA ASN A 101 -17.09 11.82 -5.65
C ASN A 101 -16.01 11.00 -6.36
N LEU A 102 -14.87 11.63 -6.72
CA LEU A 102 -13.70 10.93 -7.25
C LEU A 102 -13.15 9.92 -6.23
N GLU A 103 -13.01 10.29 -4.95
CA GLU A 103 -12.55 9.38 -3.88
C GLU A 103 -13.47 8.16 -3.76
N LYS A 104 -14.79 8.38 -3.82
CA LYS A 104 -15.80 7.32 -3.76
C LYS A 104 -15.70 6.38 -4.97
N GLU A 105 -15.72 6.91 -6.19
CA GLU A 105 -15.63 6.09 -7.41
C GLU A 105 -14.30 5.32 -7.48
N LEU A 106 -13.19 5.93 -7.10
CA LEU A 106 -11.89 5.24 -7.03
C LEU A 106 -11.91 4.11 -6.00
N THR A 107 -12.54 4.31 -4.85
CA THR A 107 -12.64 3.28 -3.80
C THR A 107 -13.50 2.09 -4.25
N GLU A 108 -14.61 2.36 -4.96
CA GLU A 108 -15.49 1.33 -5.50
C GLU A 108 -14.82 0.52 -6.62
N ASN A 109 -14.07 1.19 -7.50
CA ASN A 109 -13.44 0.53 -8.65
C ASN A 109 -12.07 -0.10 -8.34
N LEU A 110 -11.37 0.38 -7.30
CA LEU A 110 -10.03 -0.09 -6.91
C LEU A 110 -10.01 -0.65 -5.48
N PRO A 111 -10.81 -1.70 -5.18
CA PRO A 111 -11.00 -2.21 -3.81
C PRO A 111 -9.75 -2.83 -3.18
N TYR A 112 -8.69 -3.04 -3.97
CA TYR A 112 -7.41 -3.59 -3.53
C TYR A 112 -6.43 -2.51 -3.07
N LEU A 113 -6.71 -1.23 -3.32
CA LEU A 113 -5.92 -0.12 -2.83
C LEU A 113 -6.37 0.29 -1.43
N GLU A 114 -5.41 0.68 -0.60
CA GLU A 114 -5.71 1.24 0.72
C GLU A 114 -6.26 2.66 0.59
N SER A 115 -7.15 3.06 1.50
CA SER A 115 -7.73 4.41 1.53
C SER A 115 -6.66 5.52 1.47
N ARG A 116 -5.50 5.31 2.10
CA ARG A 116 -4.39 6.28 2.04
C ARG A 116 -3.82 6.45 0.62
N GLN A 117 -3.78 5.38 -0.18
CA GLN A 117 -3.32 5.42 -1.56
C GLN A 117 -4.35 6.16 -2.44
N ILE A 118 -5.64 5.85 -2.27
CA ILE A 118 -6.72 6.55 -2.97
C ILE A 118 -6.70 8.05 -2.66
N LYS A 119 -6.56 8.42 -1.38
CA LYS A 119 -6.46 9.83 -0.97
C LYS A 119 -5.29 10.56 -1.62
N LYS A 120 -4.13 9.90 -1.81
CA LYS A 120 -3.00 10.51 -2.53
C LYS A 120 -3.36 10.85 -3.97
N ILE A 121 -4.04 9.94 -4.69
CA ILE A 121 -4.50 10.17 -6.06
C ILE A 121 -5.42 11.40 -6.12
N VAL A 122 -6.38 11.51 -5.20
CA VAL A 122 -7.33 12.64 -5.14
C VAL A 122 -6.62 13.96 -4.81
N ILE A 123 -5.66 13.94 -3.87
CA ILE A 123 -4.87 15.12 -3.52
C ILE A 123 -4.05 15.60 -4.72
N ASP A 124 -3.37 14.68 -5.41
CA ASP A 124 -2.54 15.03 -6.56
C ASP A 124 -3.41 15.49 -7.74
N PHE A 125 -4.58 14.89 -7.97
CA PHE A 125 -5.59 15.41 -8.89
C PHE A 125 -5.98 16.86 -8.55
N SER A 126 -6.34 17.13 -7.28
CA SER A 126 -6.76 18.46 -6.85
C SER A 126 -5.67 19.51 -7.03
N LYS A 127 -4.40 19.18 -6.75
CA LYS A 127 -3.27 20.09 -6.97
C LYS A 127 -3.05 20.38 -8.45
N GLU A 128 -3.27 19.39 -9.31
CA GLU A 128 -3.09 19.56 -10.75
C GLU A 128 -4.20 20.42 -11.35
N GLN A 129 -5.40 20.38 -10.77
CA GLN A 129 -6.48 21.32 -11.10
C GLN A 129 -6.17 22.75 -10.66
N ASP A 130 -5.40 22.97 -9.58
CA ASP A 130 -4.99 24.31 -9.14
C ASP A 130 -4.00 24.99 -10.11
N LYS A 131 -3.37 24.22 -11.02
CA LYS A 131 -2.39 24.72 -12.00
C LYS A 131 -3.02 25.08 -13.35
N LEU A 132 -4.27 24.67 -13.59
CA LEU A 132 -5.00 24.86 -14.84
C LEU A 132 -5.86 26.13 -14.79
#